data_AF-A0A7C4DKS2-F1
#
_entry.id   AF-A0A7C4DKS2-F1
#
_cell.length_a   1.000
_cell.length_b   1.000
_cell.length_c   1.000
_cell.angle_alpha   90.00
_cell.angle_beta   90.00
_cell.angle_gamma   90.00
#
_symmetry.space_group_name_H-M   'P 1'
#
loop_
_entity.id
_entity.type
_entity.pdbx_description
1 polymer ?
#
loop_
_entity_poly.entity_id
_entity_poly.type
_entity_poly.pdbx_seq_one_letter_code
_entity_poly.pdbx_strand_id
1 'polypeptide(L)'
;MAPVYRVTDRVAVCRVSLALALDRPRFDRLAAGVAFHDTSDARRRKMRTLLLGCALMLTMAERAVTADQLLVEAESFANKGGWVVDPQFMDIMGSPFLLAHGLGQPVANATTGVSIPRDGQYRVWVRTRNWVPGNWEAPGRFRVLVNGRALKPEFGTENGWDWQDGGTVDLKAGAATLALQDLTGFDGRCDAIFLTTDGTRPPNDLDRMRAWRNRLRGLPDTPDRTETFDLVVVGGGIAGCGAALAADQQGLKVALIHDRPVLGGNASGEVRVHTIGITARADALLKKINTRHWPNGSPDALLDDQKRHASMEAAQNVTLLLKWRAYDVRMQGKRIAAVYAQHIETGETRAFEAPLFVDSTGDGWIGFWAGAEFRYGREAESEFREGWDKHGDLWSPRKPDNRVMGTSLLWY
;
A
#
# COMPACT_ATOMS: atom_id res chain seq x y z
N MET A 1 -0.18 10.25 11.43
CA MET A 1 -1.02 9.22 12.07
C MET A 1 -0.10 8.22 12.73
N ALA A 2 -0.29 7.84 14.01
CA ALA A 2 0.02 6.49 14.50
C ALA A 2 -0.08 6.34 16.03
N PRO A 3 -0.59 5.18 16.49
CA PRO A 3 -0.58 4.76 17.88
C PRO A 3 0.77 4.20 18.39
N VAL A 4 0.97 4.19 19.71
CA VAL A 4 2.04 3.52 20.46
C VAL A 4 1.63 2.07 20.72
N TYR A 5 2.49 1.10 20.40
CA TYR A 5 2.21 -0.33 20.53
C TYR A 5 2.92 -0.92 21.75
N ARG A 6 2.25 -1.85 22.43
CA ARG A 6 2.86 -2.73 23.42
C ARG A 6 2.99 -4.11 22.80
N VAL A 7 4.21 -4.57 22.55
CA VAL A 7 4.42 -5.90 21.97
C VAL A 7 4.98 -6.87 23.00
N THR A 8 4.39 -8.06 23.03
CA THR A 8 4.87 -9.26 23.70
C THR A 8 6.21 -9.74 23.11
N ASP A 9 7.06 -10.33 23.96
CA ASP A 9 8.47 -10.77 23.90
C ASP A 9 9.23 -11.08 22.57
N ARG A 10 8.67 -10.96 21.35
CA ARG A 10 9.34 -11.38 20.09
C ARG A 10 9.15 -10.47 18.86
N VAL A 11 8.53 -9.30 18.99
CA VAL A 11 8.55 -8.27 17.92
C VAL A 11 9.04 -6.97 18.49
N ALA A 12 10.12 -6.43 17.92
CA ALA A 12 10.59 -5.09 18.26
C ALA A 12 9.90 -4.07 17.34
N VAL A 13 9.25 -3.06 17.92
CA VAL A 13 8.73 -1.90 17.20
C VAL A 13 9.78 -0.80 17.23
N CYS A 14 10.32 -0.46 16.06
CA CYS A 14 11.35 0.55 15.92
C CYS A 14 10.74 1.83 15.32
N ARG A 15 10.53 2.85 16.15
CA ARG A 15 9.81 4.08 15.76
C ARG A 15 10.75 5.19 15.30
N VAL A 16 10.58 5.64 14.05
CA VAL A 16 10.92 7.01 13.58
C VAL A 16 9.89 7.37 12.50
N SER A 17 8.85 8.14 12.82
CA SER A 17 7.90 8.66 11.81
C SER A 17 7.23 9.99 12.19
N LEU A 18 7.11 10.85 11.18
CA LEU A 18 6.38 12.13 11.10
C LEU A 18 5.26 11.90 10.07
N ALA A 19 4.00 12.29 10.34
CA ALA A 19 2.88 12.01 9.43
C ALA A 19 1.75 13.05 9.50
N LEU A 20 1.16 13.35 8.33
CA LEU A 20 0.19 14.42 7.99
C LEU A 20 -1.22 14.27 8.60
N ALA A 21 -1.92 15.40 8.68
CA ALA A 21 -3.30 15.56 9.14
C ALA A 21 -4.28 15.58 7.95
N LEU A 22 -5.37 14.81 8.06
CA LEU A 22 -6.62 15.05 7.35
C LEU A 22 -7.77 15.02 8.37
N ASP A 23 -8.67 15.99 8.25
CA ASP A 23 -9.82 16.22 9.11
C ASP A 23 -11.00 15.29 8.72
N ARG A 24 -11.54 14.54 9.70
CA ARG A 24 -12.97 14.24 9.96
C ARG A 24 -13.26 12.86 10.61
N PRO A 25 -14.38 12.73 11.36
CA PRO A 25 -14.68 11.57 12.21
C PRO A 25 -15.40 10.47 11.43
N ARG A 26 -14.87 9.25 11.46
CA ARG A 26 -15.56 7.96 11.22
C ARG A 26 -14.55 6.81 11.41
N PHE A 27 -14.19 6.51 12.66
CA PHE A 27 -13.42 5.30 12.99
C PHE A 27 -14.23 4.28 13.82
N ASP A 28 -15.41 4.64 14.32
CA ASP A 28 -16.21 3.75 15.20
C ASP A 28 -17.14 2.75 14.48
N ARG A 29 -16.85 2.35 13.23
CA ARG A 29 -17.69 1.35 12.52
C ARG A 29 -16.97 0.12 11.97
N LEU A 30 -15.69 -0.07 12.29
CA LEU A 30 -14.95 -1.27 11.89
C LEU A 30 -14.73 -2.28 13.03
N ALA A 31 -15.20 -2.00 14.25
CA ALA A 31 -14.97 -2.84 15.44
C ALA A 31 -16.19 -3.66 15.92
N ALA A 32 -17.26 -3.80 15.12
CA ALA A 32 -18.42 -4.59 15.52
C ALA A 32 -18.93 -5.47 14.38
N GLY A 33 -18.62 -6.77 14.46
CA GLY A 33 -19.35 -7.77 13.69
C GLY A 33 -18.55 -8.92 13.09
N VAL A 34 -17.65 -9.57 13.85
CA VAL A 34 -17.21 -10.94 13.50
C VAL A 34 -17.27 -11.79 14.76
N ALA A 35 -18.43 -12.40 14.99
CA ALA A 35 -18.55 -13.52 15.92
C ALA A 35 -18.02 -14.76 15.21
N PHE A 36 -16.90 -15.30 15.69
CA PHE A 36 -16.40 -16.60 15.25
C PHE A 36 -17.33 -17.69 15.79
N HIS A 37 -17.98 -18.44 14.89
CA HIS A 37 -18.61 -19.71 15.23
C HIS A 37 -17.63 -20.84 14.92
N ASP A 38 -17.17 -21.47 15.99
CA ASP A 38 -16.49 -22.76 16.00
C ASP A 38 -17.50 -23.87 15.67
N THR A 39 -17.26 -24.61 14.60
CA THR A 39 -17.88 -25.92 14.41
C THR A 39 -16.86 -26.89 13.86
N SER A 40 -16.19 -27.58 14.78
CA SER A 40 -15.60 -28.88 14.51
C SER A 40 -16.61 -29.99 14.82
N ASP A 41 -16.58 -30.99 13.94
CA ASP A 41 -16.93 -32.40 14.16
C ASP A 41 -18.25 -32.96 13.58
N ALA A 42 -18.06 -34.18 13.05
CA ALA A 42 -19.04 -35.24 12.79
C ALA A 42 -19.84 -35.25 11.45
N ARG A 43 -19.31 -35.97 10.45
CA ARG A 43 -19.72 -37.36 10.12
C ARG A 43 -19.28 -37.81 8.71
N ARG A 44 -18.42 -38.83 8.67
CA ARG A 44 -18.32 -39.79 7.56
C ARG A 44 -19.26 -40.97 7.83
N ARG A 45 -20.05 -41.41 6.84
CA ARG A 45 -20.12 -42.81 6.34
C ARG A 45 -21.27 -43.02 5.32
N LYS A 46 -20.86 -43.49 4.14
CA LYS A 46 -21.42 -44.56 3.26
C LYS A 46 -22.92 -44.56 2.91
N MET A 47 -23.22 -44.54 1.60
CA MET A 47 -23.91 -45.66 0.93
C MET A 47 -23.70 -45.58 -0.60
N ARG A 48 -23.32 -46.71 -1.21
CA ARG A 48 -23.35 -46.94 -2.67
C ARG A 48 -24.69 -47.62 -3.02
N THR A 49 -25.15 -47.39 -4.25
CA THR A 49 -25.71 -48.39 -5.21
C THR A 49 -27.08 -48.03 -5.82
N LEU A 50 -27.07 -47.94 -7.16
CA LEU A 50 -28.11 -48.10 -8.19
C LEU A 50 -29.34 -47.15 -8.21
N LEU A 51 -29.48 -46.42 -9.33
CA LEU A 51 -30.45 -46.79 -10.38
C LEU A 51 -30.17 -46.03 -11.69
N LEU A 52 -29.97 -46.81 -12.75
CA LEU A 52 -29.92 -46.43 -14.16
C LEU A 52 -31.34 -46.09 -14.62
N GLY A 53 -31.56 -44.99 -15.35
CA GLY A 53 -32.87 -44.72 -15.95
C GLY A 53 -33.01 -43.36 -16.63
N CYS A 54 -32.64 -43.32 -17.91
CA CYS A 54 -33.20 -42.47 -18.98
C CYS A 54 -33.67 -41.04 -18.64
N ALA A 55 -32.83 -40.06 -18.97
CA ALA A 55 -33.29 -38.91 -19.75
C ALA A 55 -32.10 -38.33 -20.51
N LEU A 56 -32.08 -38.51 -21.83
CA LEU A 56 -31.39 -37.62 -22.75
C LEU A 56 -31.99 -36.21 -22.55
N MET A 57 -31.45 -35.44 -21.60
CA MET A 57 -31.50 -33.99 -21.71
C MET A 57 -30.28 -33.60 -22.52
N LEU A 58 -30.52 -33.13 -23.75
CA LEU A 58 -29.57 -32.28 -24.44
C LEU A 58 -29.19 -31.16 -23.46
N THR A 59 -28.03 -31.27 -22.82
CA THR A 59 -27.36 -30.12 -22.25
C THR A 59 -26.88 -29.30 -23.44
N MET A 60 -27.76 -28.45 -23.98
CA MET A 60 -27.28 -27.21 -24.55
C MET A 60 -26.63 -26.46 -23.38
N ALA A 61 -25.33 -26.69 -23.20
CA ALA A 61 -24.51 -25.75 -22.49
C ALA A 61 -24.61 -24.46 -23.30
N GLU A 62 -25.57 -23.61 -22.96
CA GLU A 62 -25.48 -22.20 -23.24
C GLU A 62 -24.09 -21.81 -22.75
N ARG A 63 -23.16 -21.60 -23.69
CA ARG A 63 -21.96 -20.85 -23.39
C ARG A 63 -22.49 -19.50 -22.95
N ALA A 64 -22.64 -19.31 -21.65
CA ALA A 64 -22.77 -17.99 -21.08
C ALA A 64 -21.61 -17.21 -21.68
N VAL A 65 -21.92 -16.29 -22.59
CA VAL A 65 -20.91 -15.39 -23.13
C VAL A 65 -20.52 -14.53 -21.95
N THR A 66 -19.46 -14.94 -21.26
CA THR A 66 -18.89 -14.18 -20.16
C THR A 66 -18.52 -12.82 -20.71
N ALA A 67 -19.03 -11.76 -20.08
CA ALA A 67 -18.67 -10.41 -20.47
C ALA A 67 -17.15 -10.24 -20.45
N ASP A 68 -16.59 -9.51 -21.40
CA ASP A 68 -15.18 -9.19 -21.31
C ASP A 68 -14.99 -8.17 -20.21
N GLN A 69 -13.98 -8.42 -19.39
CA GLN A 69 -13.63 -7.62 -18.24
C GLN A 69 -12.12 -7.41 -18.30
N LEU A 70 -11.71 -6.18 -18.59
CA LEU A 70 -10.32 -5.79 -18.69
C LEU A 70 -10.04 -4.73 -17.62
N LEU A 71 -9.33 -5.13 -16.58
CA LEU A 71 -8.82 -4.23 -15.55
C LEU A 71 -7.39 -3.83 -15.89
N VAL A 72 -7.14 -2.53 -15.91
CA VAL A 72 -5.82 -1.93 -16.12
C VAL A 72 -5.48 -1.09 -14.90
N GLU A 73 -4.56 -1.59 -14.08
CA GLU A 73 -4.07 -0.87 -12.91
C GLU A 73 -3.07 0.22 -13.33
N ALA A 74 -3.27 1.45 -12.86
CA ALA A 74 -2.55 2.60 -13.39
C ALA A 74 -1.04 2.52 -13.12
N GLU A 75 -0.64 1.99 -11.96
CA GLU A 75 0.76 1.78 -11.58
C GLU A 75 1.51 0.85 -12.56
N SER A 76 0.78 -0.02 -13.26
CA SER A 76 1.31 -0.96 -14.25
C SER A 76 1.51 -0.36 -15.65
N PHE A 77 1.23 0.94 -15.83
CA PHE A 77 1.43 1.60 -17.11
C PHE A 77 2.90 1.48 -17.57
N ALA A 78 3.08 1.05 -18.82
CA ALA A 78 4.40 0.79 -19.40
C ALA A 78 5.26 2.05 -19.48
N ASN A 79 4.65 3.20 -19.77
CA ASN A 79 5.31 4.51 -19.70
C ASN A 79 4.48 5.42 -18.79
N LYS A 80 5.06 5.85 -17.68
CA LYS A 80 4.37 6.71 -16.71
C LYS A 80 4.42 8.19 -17.10
N GLY A 81 5.17 8.56 -18.14
CA GLY A 81 5.35 9.95 -18.55
C GLY A 81 5.96 10.76 -17.39
N GLY A 82 5.26 11.80 -16.94
CA GLY A 82 5.60 12.53 -15.73
C GLY A 82 4.74 12.17 -14.51
N TRP A 83 3.89 11.13 -14.60
CA TRP A 83 3.16 10.60 -13.46
C TRP A 83 4.09 9.73 -12.60
N VAL A 84 3.84 9.72 -11.29
CA VAL A 84 4.58 8.91 -10.32
C VAL A 84 3.65 7.92 -9.62
N VAL A 85 4.17 6.77 -9.21
CA VAL A 85 3.39 5.80 -8.41
C VAL A 85 3.39 6.25 -6.97
N ASP A 86 2.20 6.42 -6.41
CA ASP A 86 2.00 6.72 -4.99
C ASP A 86 1.43 5.48 -4.28
N PRO A 87 2.21 4.81 -3.40
CA PRO A 87 1.76 3.67 -2.61
C PRO A 87 1.37 4.05 -1.18
N GLN A 88 1.41 5.32 -0.78
CA GLN A 88 1.39 5.72 0.64
C GLN A 88 0.08 5.37 1.35
N PHE A 89 -1.04 5.37 0.63
CA PHE A 89 -2.38 5.22 1.21
C PHE A 89 -3.04 3.86 0.94
N MET A 90 -2.25 2.85 0.54
CA MET A 90 -2.77 1.52 0.18
C MET A 90 -3.64 0.87 1.27
N ASP A 91 -3.39 1.13 2.56
CA ASP A 91 -4.21 0.57 3.66
C ASP A 91 -5.61 1.22 3.74
N ILE A 92 -5.76 2.43 3.18
CA ILE A 92 -7.02 3.18 3.17
C ILE A 92 -7.79 2.93 1.87
N MET A 93 -7.09 2.87 0.73
CA MET A 93 -7.73 2.81 -0.59
C MET A 93 -7.62 1.46 -1.32
N GLY A 94 -6.79 0.53 -0.81
CA GLY A 94 -6.65 -0.84 -1.30
C GLY A 94 -5.67 -1.07 -2.44
N SER A 95 -5.07 -0.02 -2.99
CA SER A 95 -4.17 -0.09 -4.15
C SER A 95 -3.28 1.16 -4.25
N PRO A 96 -2.11 1.08 -4.92
CA PRO A 96 -1.37 2.27 -5.30
C PRO A 96 -2.10 2.98 -6.46
N PHE A 97 -1.63 4.17 -6.84
CA PHE A 97 -2.19 4.91 -7.97
C PHE A 97 -1.13 5.75 -8.66
N LEU A 98 -1.42 6.19 -9.89
CA LEU A 98 -0.62 7.21 -10.55
C LEU A 98 -1.04 8.61 -10.09
N LEU A 99 -0.04 9.43 -9.76
CA LEU A 99 -0.16 10.81 -9.33
C LEU A 99 0.53 11.76 -10.32
N ALA A 100 -0.19 12.77 -10.80
CA ALA A 100 0.34 13.85 -11.64
C ALA A 100 0.79 15.05 -10.79
N HIS A 101 2.00 14.96 -10.23
CA HIS A 101 2.57 16.02 -9.38
C HIS A 101 3.48 16.95 -10.19
N GLY A 102 2.87 17.87 -10.95
CA GLY A 102 3.57 18.80 -11.84
C GLY A 102 3.72 20.23 -11.30
N LEU A 103 3.37 20.46 -10.03
CA LEU A 103 3.40 21.78 -9.37
C LEU A 103 2.65 22.87 -10.16
N GLY A 104 1.48 22.52 -10.69
CA GLY A 104 0.63 23.42 -11.49
C GLY A 104 1.00 23.49 -12.97
N GLN A 105 1.95 22.69 -13.44
CA GLN A 105 2.24 22.48 -14.85
C GLN A 105 1.86 21.05 -15.25
N PRO A 106 1.02 20.85 -16.28
CA PRO A 106 0.64 19.51 -16.70
C PRO A 106 1.85 18.62 -16.99
N VAL A 107 1.84 17.41 -16.43
CA VAL A 107 2.92 16.43 -16.64
C VAL A 107 2.73 15.69 -17.96
N ALA A 108 3.82 15.12 -18.49
CA ALA A 108 3.75 14.29 -19.69
C ALA A 108 2.82 13.07 -19.49
N ASN A 109 2.07 12.70 -20.53
CA ASN A 109 1.08 11.65 -20.46
C ASN A 109 1.66 10.29 -20.05
N ALA A 110 0.95 9.59 -19.16
CA ALA A 110 1.18 8.16 -18.94
C ALA A 110 0.49 7.37 -20.07
N THR A 111 1.11 6.31 -20.58
CA THR A 111 0.58 5.47 -21.66
C THR A 111 0.83 3.98 -21.39
N THR A 112 -0.10 3.15 -21.84
CA THR A 112 0.08 1.69 -21.83
C THR A 112 -0.69 1.03 -22.97
N GLY A 113 -0.17 -0.11 -23.44
CA GLY A 113 -0.85 -0.95 -24.42
C GLY A 113 -1.74 -1.98 -23.72
N VAL A 114 -2.88 -2.30 -24.32
CA VAL A 114 -3.79 -3.35 -23.86
C VAL A 114 -4.22 -4.23 -25.02
N SER A 115 -4.61 -5.47 -24.72
CA SER A 115 -5.18 -6.39 -25.69
C SER A 115 -6.68 -6.50 -25.49
N ILE A 116 -7.44 -6.12 -26.51
CA ILE A 116 -8.90 -6.20 -26.54
C ILE A 116 -9.31 -7.61 -26.99
N PRO A 117 -10.07 -8.37 -26.18
CA PRO A 117 -10.38 -9.78 -26.50
C PRO A 117 -11.22 -9.97 -27.76
N ARG A 118 -12.21 -9.09 -27.96
CA ARG A 118 -13.10 -9.13 -29.14
C ARG A 118 -13.63 -7.75 -29.51
N ASP A 119 -14.09 -7.65 -30.75
CA ASP A 119 -14.86 -6.52 -31.24
C ASP A 119 -16.09 -6.29 -30.36
N GLY A 120 -16.34 -5.02 -30.00
CA GLY A 120 -17.52 -4.68 -29.23
C GLY A 120 -17.51 -3.25 -28.71
N GLN A 121 -18.65 -2.88 -28.12
CA GLN A 121 -18.76 -1.66 -27.35
C GLN A 121 -18.40 -1.93 -25.89
N TYR A 122 -17.46 -1.17 -25.36
CA TYR A 122 -16.98 -1.29 -23.98
C TYR A 122 -17.38 -0.05 -23.19
N ARG A 123 -18.02 -0.25 -22.05
CA ARG A 123 -18.15 0.75 -21.00
C ARG A 123 -16.79 0.92 -20.32
N VAL A 124 -16.38 2.17 -20.09
CA VAL A 124 -15.15 2.49 -19.37
C VAL A 124 -15.49 3.05 -18.00
N TRP A 125 -14.87 2.52 -16.96
CA TRP A 125 -14.92 3.02 -15.59
C TRP A 125 -13.52 3.43 -15.15
N VAL A 126 -13.39 4.57 -14.48
CA VAL A 126 -12.10 5.07 -13.99
C VAL A 126 -12.17 5.27 -12.48
N ARG A 127 -11.33 4.58 -11.71
CA ARG A 127 -11.26 4.78 -10.26
C ARG A 127 -10.33 5.93 -9.92
N THR A 128 -10.89 6.94 -9.29
CA THR A 128 -10.22 8.23 -9.03
C THR A 128 -10.93 8.99 -7.91
N ARG A 129 -10.43 10.18 -7.57
CA ARG A 129 -11.08 11.13 -6.66
C ARG A 129 -10.66 12.56 -6.95
N ASN A 130 -11.53 13.50 -6.60
CA ASN A 130 -11.15 14.84 -6.26
C ASN A 130 -10.48 14.85 -4.89
N TRP A 131 -9.26 15.35 -4.85
CA TRP A 131 -8.45 15.35 -3.64
C TRP A 131 -8.64 16.58 -2.77
N VAL A 132 -9.11 17.69 -3.36
CA VAL A 132 -9.56 18.89 -2.62
C VAL A 132 -10.98 19.24 -3.04
N PRO A 133 -11.99 18.54 -2.52
CA PRO A 133 -13.37 18.88 -2.79
C PRO A 133 -13.71 20.26 -2.21
N GLY A 134 -14.40 21.09 -2.97
CA GLY A 134 -14.81 22.42 -2.55
C GLY A 134 -15.57 23.18 -3.63
N ASN A 135 -15.81 24.47 -3.39
CA ASN A 135 -16.50 25.34 -4.34
C ASN A 135 -15.53 25.97 -5.36
N TRP A 136 -14.75 25.11 -6.00
CA TRP A 136 -13.77 25.45 -7.04
C TRP A 136 -13.65 24.29 -8.02
N GLU A 137 -13.07 24.57 -9.19
CA GLU A 137 -12.75 23.52 -10.14
C GLU A 137 -11.77 22.51 -9.54
N ALA A 138 -12.06 21.22 -9.71
CA ALA A 138 -11.27 20.16 -9.10
C ALA A 138 -9.79 20.27 -9.53
N PRO A 139 -8.83 20.37 -8.60
CA PRO A 139 -7.44 20.64 -8.96
C PRO A 139 -6.77 19.48 -9.71
N GLY A 140 -7.11 18.23 -9.41
CA GLY A 140 -6.48 17.05 -10.01
C GLY A 140 -7.20 16.50 -11.24
N ARG A 141 -7.61 17.36 -12.18
CA ARG A 141 -8.33 16.93 -13.39
C ARG A 141 -7.42 16.28 -14.41
N PHE A 142 -7.93 15.24 -15.05
CA PHE A 142 -7.24 14.56 -16.16
C PHE A 142 -8.25 13.97 -17.15
N ARG A 143 -7.77 13.55 -18.32
CA ARG A 143 -8.55 12.81 -19.32
C ARG A 143 -7.96 11.42 -19.51
N VAL A 144 -8.83 10.46 -19.77
CA VAL A 144 -8.44 9.15 -20.31
C VAL A 144 -8.58 9.19 -21.82
N LEU A 145 -7.53 8.79 -22.54
CA LEU A 145 -7.54 8.65 -23.98
C LEU A 145 -7.52 7.18 -24.35
N VAL A 146 -8.36 6.79 -25.32
CA VAL A 146 -8.39 5.45 -25.92
C VAL A 146 -8.04 5.57 -27.39
N ASN A 147 -6.96 4.92 -27.81
CA ASN A 147 -6.39 5.06 -29.16
C ASN A 147 -6.17 6.52 -29.57
N GLY A 148 -5.68 7.34 -28.63
CA GLY A 148 -5.40 8.77 -28.83
C GLY A 148 -6.63 9.68 -28.81
N ARG A 149 -7.85 9.14 -28.65
CA ARG A 149 -9.08 9.93 -28.55
C ARG A 149 -9.52 10.06 -27.10
N ALA A 150 -9.70 11.28 -26.61
CA ALA A 150 -10.17 11.52 -25.25
C ALA A 150 -11.61 11.03 -25.06
N LEU A 151 -11.88 10.40 -23.92
CA LEU A 151 -13.24 10.18 -23.45
C LEU A 151 -13.91 11.53 -23.18
N LYS A 152 -15.24 11.57 -23.28
CA LYS A 152 -16.02 12.79 -23.11
C LYS A 152 -15.88 13.43 -21.71
N PRO A 153 -15.96 12.69 -20.59
CA PRO A 153 -15.82 13.29 -19.26
C PRO A 153 -14.35 13.58 -18.89
N GLU A 154 -14.17 14.58 -18.02
CA GLU A 154 -12.94 14.78 -17.26
C GLU A 154 -13.04 14.02 -15.93
N PHE A 155 -11.92 13.44 -15.51
CA PHE A 155 -11.83 12.61 -14.31
C PHE A 155 -11.15 13.36 -13.16
N GLY A 156 -11.26 12.82 -11.95
CA GLY A 156 -10.70 13.44 -10.74
C GLY A 156 -11.58 14.55 -10.17
N THR A 157 -12.87 14.53 -10.51
CA THR A 157 -13.83 15.61 -10.22
C THR A 157 -14.78 15.30 -9.06
N GLU A 158 -15.07 14.02 -8.79
CA GLU A 158 -16.01 13.58 -7.76
C GLU A 158 -15.39 13.33 -6.38
N ASN A 159 -16.19 13.43 -5.33
CA ASN A 159 -15.73 13.30 -3.94
C ASN A 159 -15.51 11.84 -3.54
N GLY A 160 -14.38 11.57 -2.87
CA GLY A 160 -14.04 10.23 -2.39
C GLY A 160 -13.46 9.35 -3.50
N TRP A 161 -12.81 8.25 -3.09
CA TRP A 161 -12.31 7.24 -4.02
C TRP A 161 -13.48 6.42 -4.55
N ASP A 162 -13.79 6.52 -5.84
CA ASP A 162 -14.86 5.76 -6.48
C ASP A 162 -14.65 5.66 -7.99
N TRP A 163 -15.49 4.87 -8.66
CA TRP A 163 -15.53 4.66 -10.10
C TRP A 163 -16.39 5.73 -10.80
N GLN A 164 -15.75 6.57 -11.60
CA GLN A 164 -16.40 7.56 -12.47
C GLN A 164 -16.71 6.93 -13.84
N ASP A 165 -17.92 7.17 -14.37
CA ASP A 165 -18.37 6.65 -15.67
C ASP A 165 -17.68 7.40 -16.82
N GLY A 166 -16.89 6.68 -17.62
CA GLY A 166 -16.20 7.19 -18.80
C GLY A 166 -17.01 7.16 -20.09
N GLY A 167 -18.24 6.62 -20.03
CA GLY A 167 -19.07 6.36 -21.20
C GLY A 167 -18.67 5.09 -21.92
N THR A 168 -19.06 4.98 -23.19
CA THR A 168 -18.77 3.81 -24.03
C THR A 168 -17.83 4.13 -25.19
N VAL A 169 -17.02 3.14 -25.58
CA VAL A 169 -16.11 3.19 -26.72
C VAL A 169 -16.24 1.94 -27.56
N ASP A 170 -16.24 2.08 -28.88
CA ASP A 170 -16.20 0.94 -29.79
C ASP A 170 -14.75 0.52 -30.02
N LEU A 171 -14.43 -0.74 -29.70
CA LEU A 171 -13.09 -1.30 -29.81
C LEU A 171 -13.06 -2.52 -30.73
N LYS A 172 -11.94 -2.66 -31.42
CA LYS A 172 -11.62 -3.83 -32.24
C LYS A 172 -10.73 -4.79 -31.46
N ALA A 173 -10.91 -6.08 -31.71
CA ALA A 173 -10.05 -7.11 -31.17
C ALA A 173 -8.59 -6.83 -31.53
N GLY A 174 -7.67 -7.08 -30.61
CA GLY A 174 -6.24 -6.83 -30.79
C GLY A 174 -5.72 -5.64 -29.99
N ALA A 175 -4.68 -4.98 -30.49
CA ALA A 175 -3.98 -3.94 -29.73
C ALA A 175 -4.79 -2.64 -29.64
N ALA A 176 -4.89 -2.08 -28.43
CA ALA A 176 -5.35 -0.73 -28.18
C ALA A 176 -4.41 -0.02 -27.21
N THR A 177 -4.47 1.31 -27.20
CA THR A 177 -3.65 2.14 -26.30
C THR A 177 -4.55 2.91 -25.35
N LEU A 178 -4.19 2.91 -24.07
CA LEU A 178 -4.75 3.78 -23.05
C LEU A 178 -3.73 4.85 -22.66
N ALA A 179 -4.18 6.07 -22.41
CA ALA A 179 -3.33 7.13 -21.87
C ALA A 179 -4.05 7.98 -20.83
N LEU A 180 -3.28 8.49 -19.87
CA LEU A 180 -3.70 9.53 -18.93
C LEU A 180 -3.10 10.86 -19.37
N GLN A 181 -3.96 11.83 -19.67
CA GLN A 181 -3.57 13.20 -19.97
C GLN A 181 -3.88 14.08 -18.76
N ASP A 182 -2.84 14.53 -18.09
CA ASP A 182 -2.96 15.54 -17.04
C ASP A 182 -3.40 16.88 -17.64
N LEU A 183 -4.29 17.58 -16.95
CA LEU A 183 -4.80 18.89 -17.39
C LEU A 183 -4.29 20.05 -16.53
N THR A 184 -3.74 19.76 -15.35
CA THR A 184 -3.52 20.81 -14.35
C THR A 184 -2.12 20.79 -13.74
N GLY A 185 -1.45 19.64 -13.69
CA GLY A 185 -0.20 19.49 -12.93
C GLY A 185 -0.41 19.52 -11.42
N PHE A 186 -1.65 19.44 -10.94
CA PHE A 186 -1.98 19.63 -9.53
C PHE A 186 -2.67 18.40 -8.94
N ASP A 187 -1.90 17.32 -8.93
CA ASP A 187 -2.19 16.03 -8.30
C ASP A 187 -3.41 15.32 -8.88
N GLY A 188 -3.46 15.17 -10.21
CA GLY A 188 -4.36 14.20 -10.83
C GLY A 188 -4.10 12.79 -10.26
N ARG A 189 -5.16 12.04 -9.95
CA ARG A 189 -5.07 10.72 -9.31
C ARG A 189 -5.81 9.68 -10.12
N CYS A 190 -5.13 8.66 -10.62
CA CYS A 190 -5.78 7.55 -11.32
C CYS A 190 -5.30 6.23 -10.72
N ASP A 191 -6.22 5.44 -10.17
CA ASP A 191 -5.93 4.13 -9.60
C ASP A 191 -6.09 3.02 -10.64
N ALA A 192 -7.22 2.98 -11.35
CA ALA A 192 -7.44 1.95 -12.36
C ALA A 192 -8.43 2.39 -13.44
N ILE A 193 -8.29 1.77 -14.62
CA ILE A 193 -9.25 1.85 -15.72
C ILE A 193 -9.84 0.46 -15.92
N PHE A 194 -11.15 0.34 -15.94
CA PHE A 194 -11.86 -0.91 -16.18
C PHE A 194 -12.72 -0.79 -17.43
N LEU A 195 -12.53 -1.71 -18.37
CA LEU A 195 -13.31 -1.81 -19.59
C LEU A 195 -14.18 -3.06 -19.53
N THR A 196 -15.47 -2.93 -19.83
CA THR A 196 -16.39 -4.08 -19.85
C THR A 196 -17.50 -3.99 -20.87
N THR A 197 -17.92 -5.14 -21.40
CA THR A 197 -19.03 -5.23 -22.39
C THR A 197 -20.42 -5.32 -21.78
N ASP A 198 -20.56 -5.64 -20.48
CA ASP A 198 -21.88 -5.74 -19.82
C ASP A 198 -22.28 -4.47 -19.04
N GLY A 199 -21.39 -3.49 -18.99
CA GLY A 199 -21.60 -2.23 -18.29
C GLY A 199 -21.54 -2.31 -16.77
N THR A 200 -21.19 -3.46 -16.19
CA THR A 200 -21.14 -3.67 -14.74
C THR A 200 -20.21 -2.65 -14.09
N ARG A 201 -20.72 -1.95 -13.06
CA ARG A 201 -19.91 -1.09 -12.22
C ARG A 201 -19.07 -1.95 -11.28
N PRO A 202 -17.74 -1.71 -11.16
CA PRO A 202 -16.91 -2.50 -10.27
C PRO A 202 -17.22 -2.26 -8.78
N PRO A 203 -16.85 -3.19 -7.89
CA PRO A 203 -16.94 -2.98 -6.45
C PRO A 203 -15.99 -1.87 -5.97
N ASN A 204 -16.38 -1.15 -4.92
CA ASN A 204 -15.55 -0.13 -4.27
C ASN A 204 -15.29 -0.42 -2.77
N ASP A 205 -15.89 -1.49 -2.24
CA ASP A 205 -15.57 -2.03 -0.92
C ASP A 205 -14.19 -2.72 -0.96
N LEU A 206 -13.32 -2.48 0.04
CA LEU A 206 -11.90 -2.89 -0.03
C LEU A 206 -11.71 -4.40 -0.16
N ASP A 207 -12.42 -5.19 0.64
CA ASP A 207 -12.28 -6.66 0.63
C ASP A 207 -12.83 -7.26 -0.67
N ARG A 208 -14.02 -6.82 -1.08
CA ARG A 208 -14.61 -7.25 -2.36
C ARG A 208 -13.76 -6.80 -3.55
N MET A 209 -13.19 -5.60 -3.49
CA MET A 209 -12.33 -5.08 -4.53
C MET A 209 -11.03 -5.88 -4.62
N ARG A 210 -10.39 -6.20 -3.49
CA ARG A 210 -9.18 -7.05 -3.47
C ARG A 210 -9.44 -8.39 -4.15
N ALA A 211 -10.47 -9.12 -3.71
CA ALA A 211 -10.82 -10.42 -4.30
C ALA A 211 -11.20 -10.29 -5.79
N TRP A 212 -11.91 -9.22 -6.17
CA TRP A 212 -12.27 -8.94 -7.56
C TRP A 212 -11.03 -8.67 -8.44
N ARG A 213 -10.09 -7.83 -7.98
CA ARG A 213 -8.83 -7.54 -8.68
C ARG A 213 -7.98 -8.79 -8.84
N ASN A 214 -7.80 -9.56 -7.76
CA ASN A 214 -7.05 -10.81 -7.78
C ASN A 214 -7.60 -11.78 -8.84
N ARG A 215 -8.93 -11.97 -8.86
CA ARG A 215 -9.59 -12.83 -9.85
C ARG A 215 -9.34 -12.37 -11.29
N LEU A 216 -9.48 -11.08 -11.58
CA LEU A 216 -9.24 -10.55 -12.92
C LEU A 216 -7.78 -10.66 -13.37
N ARG A 217 -6.85 -10.67 -12.42
CA ARG A 217 -5.41 -10.78 -12.68
C ARG A 217 -4.88 -12.22 -12.64
N GLY A 218 -5.71 -13.18 -12.24
CA GLY A 218 -5.28 -14.56 -12.00
C GLY A 218 -4.32 -14.69 -10.81
N LEU A 219 -4.36 -13.75 -9.86
CA LEU A 219 -3.53 -13.81 -8.65
C LEU A 219 -4.24 -14.60 -7.54
N PRO A 220 -3.49 -15.36 -6.73
CA PRO A 220 -4.06 -16.09 -5.61
C PRO A 220 -4.43 -15.13 -4.46
N ASP A 221 -5.45 -15.50 -3.67
CA ASP A 221 -5.86 -14.72 -2.49
C ASP A 221 -4.85 -14.80 -1.32
N THR A 222 -4.00 -15.82 -1.35
CA THR A 222 -2.88 -15.99 -0.41
C THR A 222 -1.59 -16.14 -1.19
N PRO A 223 -0.42 -15.71 -0.66
CA PRO A 223 0.84 -15.86 -1.36
C PRO A 223 1.12 -17.32 -1.74
N ASP A 224 1.46 -17.55 -3.00
CA ASP A 224 1.83 -18.87 -3.55
C ASP A 224 3.31 -19.18 -3.33
N ARG A 225 4.14 -18.16 -3.09
CA ARG A 225 5.57 -18.27 -2.82
C ARG A 225 5.87 -17.98 -1.35
N THR A 226 6.71 -18.83 -0.77
CA THR A 226 7.22 -18.66 0.60
C THR A 226 8.75 -18.59 0.59
N GLU A 227 9.31 -17.64 1.32
CA GLU A 227 10.74 -17.49 1.54
C GLU A 227 11.04 -17.46 3.05
N THR A 228 12.14 -18.11 3.45
CA THR A 228 12.54 -18.25 4.86
C THR A 228 13.79 -17.45 5.18
N PHE A 229 13.78 -16.78 6.32
CA PHE A 229 14.82 -15.90 6.86
C PHE A 229 15.00 -16.13 8.36
N ASP A 230 16.10 -15.63 8.91
CA ASP A 230 16.31 -15.58 10.37
C ASP A 230 15.62 -14.37 10.98
N LEU A 231 15.54 -13.27 10.23
CA LEU A 231 14.90 -12.03 10.62
C LEU A 231 14.16 -11.40 9.42
N VAL A 232 12.90 -11.01 9.64
CA VAL A 232 12.16 -10.15 8.71
C VAL A 232 12.03 -8.76 9.30
N VAL A 233 12.53 -7.76 8.59
CA VAL A 233 12.40 -6.33 8.93
C VAL A 233 11.44 -5.69 7.92
N VAL A 234 10.37 -5.08 8.41
CA VAL A 234 9.39 -4.38 7.57
C VAL A 234 9.52 -2.88 7.78
N GLY A 235 9.80 -2.13 6.71
CA GLY A 235 9.99 -0.68 6.71
C GLY A 235 11.46 -0.28 6.57
N GLY A 236 11.84 0.23 5.39
CA GLY A 236 13.20 0.68 5.07
C GLY A 236 13.59 2.05 5.63
N GLY A 237 12.97 2.50 6.73
CA GLY A 237 13.36 3.76 7.41
C GLY A 237 14.76 3.68 8.05
N ILE A 238 15.22 4.76 8.68
CA ILE A 238 16.52 4.75 9.40
C ILE A 238 16.57 3.64 10.45
N ALA A 239 15.48 3.42 11.17
CA ALA A 239 15.41 2.39 12.20
C ALA A 239 15.46 0.97 11.61
N GLY A 240 14.70 0.69 10.54
CA GLY A 240 14.72 -0.60 9.86
C GLY A 240 16.04 -0.89 9.13
N CYS A 241 16.63 0.13 8.48
CA CYS A 241 17.99 0.03 7.93
C CYS A 241 19.01 -0.29 9.02
N GLY A 242 18.90 0.38 10.17
CA GLY A 242 19.75 0.13 11.33
C GLY A 242 19.64 -1.31 11.83
N ALA A 243 18.41 -1.80 11.99
CA ALA A 243 18.12 -3.17 12.42
C ALA A 243 18.67 -4.21 11.43
N ALA A 244 18.46 -4.01 10.12
CA ALA A 244 18.93 -4.93 9.08
C ALA A 244 20.47 -5.02 9.05
N LEU A 245 21.17 -3.89 9.10
CA LEU A 245 22.64 -3.87 9.12
C LEU A 245 23.22 -4.45 10.41
N ALA A 246 22.56 -4.23 11.56
CA ALA A 246 23.00 -4.79 12.83
C ALA A 246 22.80 -6.33 12.89
N ALA A 247 21.75 -6.83 12.25
CA ALA A 247 21.50 -8.26 12.09
C ALA A 247 22.47 -8.91 11.10
N ASP A 248 22.79 -8.23 10.00
CA ASP A 248 23.82 -8.64 9.04
C ASP A 248 25.20 -8.79 9.71
N GLN A 249 25.60 -7.83 10.55
CA GLN A 249 26.84 -7.91 11.34
C GLN A 249 26.90 -9.09 12.31
N GLN A 250 25.74 -9.68 12.64
CA GLN A 250 25.63 -10.88 13.46
C GLN A 250 25.47 -12.17 12.62
N GLY A 251 25.53 -12.06 11.29
CA GLY A 251 25.45 -13.19 10.36
C GLY A 251 24.04 -13.74 10.15
N LEU A 252 22.99 -12.98 10.50
CA LEU A 252 21.60 -13.40 10.27
C LEU A 252 21.21 -13.20 8.81
N LYS A 253 20.45 -14.14 8.24
CA LYS A 253 19.79 -13.97 6.94
C LYS A 253 18.57 -13.05 7.11
N VAL A 254 18.61 -11.86 6.51
CA VAL A 254 17.61 -10.81 6.71
C VAL A 254 16.80 -10.57 5.44
N ALA A 255 15.47 -10.47 5.57
CA ALA A 255 14.63 -9.81 4.57
C ALA A 255 14.34 -8.38 5.02
N LEU A 256 14.73 -7.37 4.24
CA LEU A 256 14.33 -5.98 4.45
C LEU A 256 13.26 -5.61 3.43
N ILE A 257 12.00 -5.58 3.88
CA ILE A 257 10.82 -5.29 3.05
C ILE A 257 10.51 -3.80 3.13
N HIS A 258 10.51 -3.10 2.00
CA HIS A 258 10.19 -1.69 1.93
C HIS A 258 9.28 -1.37 0.75
N ASP A 259 8.20 -0.64 1.03
CA ASP A 259 7.16 -0.26 0.10
C ASP A 259 7.55 0.87 -0.86
N ARG A 260 8.71 1.49 -0.71
CA ARG A 260 9.17 2.56 -1.60
C ARG A 260 10.44 2.17 -2.34
N PRO A 261 10.75 2.84 -3.49
CA PRO A 261 11.97 2.56 -4.24
C PRO A 261 13.24 3.05 -3.55
N VAL A 262 13.14 3.89 -2.52
CA VAL A 262 14.29 4.52 -1.86
C VAL A 262 14.21 4.31 -0.34
N LEU A 263 15.31 3.85 0.26
CA LEU A 263 15.44 3.68 1.71
C LEU A 263 15.54 5.02 2.45
N GLY A 264 15.26 5.02 3.75
CA GLY A 264 15.47 6.16 4.66
C GLY A 264 14.19 6.71 5.27
N GLY A 265 13.01 6.28 4.82
CA GLY A 265 11.74 6.77 5.33
C GLY A 265 11.63 8.28 5.09
N ASN A 266 11.34 9.07 6.13
CA ASN A 266 11.29 10.53 5.98
C ASN A 266 12.66 11.17 5.71
N ALA A 267 13.75 10.45 5.96
CA ALA A 267 15.11 10.86 5.64
C ALA A 267 15.59 10.43 4.25
N SER A 268 14.70 9.86 3.44
CA SER A 268 14.93 9.64 2.02
C SER A 268 14.95 10.96 1.26
N GLY A 269 15.51 10.96 0.05
CA GLY A 269 15.43 12.07 -0.89
C GLY A 269 14.02 12.38 -1.42
N GLU A 270 13.03 11.52 -1.14
CA GLU A 270 11.62 11.79 -1.44
C GLU A 270 11.02 12.83 -0.48
N VAL A 271 11.37 12.75 0.82
CA VAL A 271 10.78 13.59 1.89
C VAL A 271 11.78 14.61 2.45
N ARG A 272 13.07 14.28 2.43
CA ARG A 272 14.22 15.18 2.69
C ARG A 272 14.22 15.80 4.10
N VAL A 273 13.79 15.04 5.09
CA VAL A 273 13.93 15.39 6.52
C VAL A 273 15.23 14.79 7.05
N HIS A 274 16.21 15.62 7.35
CA HIS A 274 17.50 15.13 7.83
C HIS A 274 17.40 14.45 9.20
N THR A 275 18.33 13.53 9.48
CA THR A 275 18.42 12.83 10.76
C THR A 275 19.06 13.72 11.83
N ILE A 276 18.46 13.77 13.02
CA ILE A 276 19.04 14.36 14.24
C ILE A 276 18.96 13.31 15.34
N GLY A 277 20.00 13.21 16.16
CA GLY A 277 19.97 12.35 17.34
C GLY A 277 21.36 12.09 17.92
N ILE A 278 21.39 11.44 19.08
CA ILE A 278 22.62 11.00 19.73
C ILE A 278 22.88 9.56 19.27
N THR A 279 24.00 9.33 18.59
CA THR A 279 24.34 8.03 17.99
C THR A 279 24.99 7.06 18.98
N ALA A 280 25.73 7.58 19.96
CA ALA A 280 26.40 6.83 21.02
C ALA A 280 27.14 5.58 20.49
N ARG A 281 26.85 4.39 21.03
CA ARG A 281 27.54 3.14 20.67
C ARG A 281 27.22 2.65 19.24
N ALA A 282 26.17 3.16 18.62
CA ALA A 282 25.76 2.77 17.27
C ALA A 282 26.36 3.68 16.17
N ASP A 283 27.24 4.63 16.52
CA ASP A 283 27.76 5.65 15.60
C ASP A 283 28.39 5.08 14.32
N ALA A 284 29.22 4.04 14.43
CA ALA A 284 29.88 3.42 13.29
C ALA A 284 28.87 2.83 12.28
N LEU A 285 27.75 2.30 12.76
CA LEU A 285 26.67 1.77 11.92
C LEU A 285 25.81 2.91 11.38
N LEU A 286 25.39 3.84 12.24
CA LEU A 286 24.48 4.93 11.88
C LEU A 286 25.10 5.90 10.86
N LYS A 287 26.42 6.13 10.89
CA LYS A 287 27.11 6.94 9.86
C LYS A 287 26.93 6.42 8.43
N LYS A 288 26.67 5.12 8.26
CA LYS A 288 26.41 4.50 6.96
C LYS A 288 25.03 4.85 6.39
N ILE A 289 24.06 5.20 7.24
CA ILE A 289 22.65 5.34 6.84
C ILE A 289 22.01 6.70 7.18
N ASN A 290 22.57 7.44 8.13
CA ASN A 290 22.12 8.78 8.51
C ASN A 290 22.36 9.79 7.39
N THR A 291 21.73 10.96 7.49
CA THR A 291 21.96 12.05 6.57
C THR A 291 22.99 13.03 7.12
N ARG A 292 23.59 13.85 6.25
CA ARG A 292 24.13 15.13 6.70
C ARG A 292 22.98 16.06 7.11
N HIS A 293 23.30 17.12 7.85
CA HIS A 293 22.32 18.15 8.20
C HIS A 293 22.16 19.12 7.03
N TRP A 294 21.41 18.68 6.02
CA TRP A 294 20.98 19.56 4.93
C TRP A 294 19.78 20.41 5.36
N PRO A 295 19.58 21.60 4.78
CA PRO A 295 18.30 22.30 4.88
C PRO A 295 17.16 21.37 4.43
N ASN A 296 16.02 21.42 5.13
CA ASN A 296 14.86 20.62 4.77
C ASN A 296 14.44 20.88 3.32
N GLY A 297 14.22 19.81 2.55
CA GLY A 297 13.89 19.91 1.11
C GLY A 297 15.10 19.98 0.17
N SER A 298 16.34 20.06 0.68
CA SER A 298 17.54 20.15 -0.17
C SER A 298 17.69 18.93 -1.10
N PRO A 299 17.97 19.14 -2.40
CA PRO A 299 18.24 18.04 -3.33
C PRO A 299 19.51 17.25 -2.94
N ASP A 300 20.41 17.81 -2.14
CA ASP A 300 21.63 17.14 -1.67
C ASP A 300 21.34 15.91 -0.79
N ALA A 301 20.11 15.78 -0.26
CA ALA A 301 19.66 14.58 0.44
C ALA A 301 19.82 13.30 -0.41
N LEU A 302 19.80 13.42 -1.75
CA LEU A 302 20.04 12.30 -2.68
C LEU A 302 21.43 11.68 -2.52
N LEU A 303 22.43 12.43 -2.07
CA LEU A 303 23.77 11.90 -1.78
C LEU A 303 23.72 10.92 -0.59
N ASP A 304 22.86 11.19 0.38
CA ASP A 304 22.69 10.32 1.55
C ASP A 304 21.86 9.07 1.20
N ASP A 305 20.96 9.15 0.21
CA ASP A 305 20.30 7.97 -0.34
C ASP A 305 21.31 7.04 -1.01
N GLN A 306 22.18 7.57 -1.88
CA GLN A 306 23.22 6.78 -2.54
C GLN A 306 24.12 6.07 -1.52
N LYS A 307 24.56 6.78 -0.48
CA LYS A 307 25.36 6.22 0.61
C LYS A 307 24.62 5.10 1.35
N ARG A 308 23.33 5.31 1.67
CA ARG A 308 22.50 4.34 2.38
C ARG A 308 22.26 3.08 1.54
N HIS A 309 21.96 3.24 0.26
CA HIS A 309 21.79 2.13 -0.68
C HIS A 309 23.10 1.36 -0.85
N ALA A 310 24.23 2.04 -1.10
CA ALA A 310 25.53 1.38 -1.21
C ALA A 310 25.89 0.58 0.06
N SER A 311 25.54 1.10 1.24
CA SER A 311 25.77 0.40 2.51
C SER A 311 24.89 -0.84 2.67
N MET A 312 23.65 -0.79 2.19
CA MET A 312 22.72 -1.92 2.25
C MET A 312 23.04 -2.99 1.19
N GLU A 313 23.41 -2.58 -0.02
CA GLU A 313 23.81 -3.47 -1.12
C GLU A 313 25.15 -4.16 -0.85
N ALA A 314 26.03 -3.55 -0.05
CA ALA A 314 27.27 -4.17 0.42
C ALA A 314 27.07 -5.17 1.58
N ALA A 315 25.88 -5.23 2.18
CA ALA A 315 25.58 -6.19 3.24
C ALA A 315 25.51 -7.61 2.66
N GLN A 316 26.08 -8.60 3.36
CA GLN A 316 26.24 -9.95 2.80
C GLN A 316 25.00 -10.81 2.93
N ASN A 317 24.20 -10.59 3.97
CA ASN A 317 23.09 -11.46 4.35
C ASN A 317 21.72 -10.77 4.22
N VAL A 318 21.66 -9.54 3.71
CA VAL A 318 20.42 -8.79 3.55
C VAL A 318 19.87 -8.98 2.14
N THR A 319 18.67 -9.55 2.05
CA THR A 319 17.83 -9.49 0.86
C THR A 319 17.02 -8.21 0.91
N LEU A 320 17.38 -7.23 0.08
CA LEU A 320 16.70 -5.95 -0.03
C LEU A 320 15.50 -6.06 -0.99
N LEU A 321 14.29 -5.84 -0.46
CA LEU A 321 13.03 -5.90 -1.20
C LEU A 321 12.39 -4.51 -1.29
N LEU A 322 12.78 -3.74 -2.31
CA LEU A 322 12.20 -2.41 -2.59
C LEU A 322 10.91 -2.53 -3.41
N LYS A 323 9.99 -1.58 -3.22
CA LYS A 323 8.64 -1.59 -3.82
C LYS A 323 7.82 -2.82 -3.40
N TRP A 324 8.10 -3.41 -2.24
CA TRP A 324 7.33 -4.49 -1.63
C TRP A 324 6.59 -3.98 -0.41
N ARG A 325 5.26 -4.03 -0.44
CA ARG A 325 4.42 -3.58 0.66
C ARG A 325 3.85 -4.77 1.43
N ALA A 326 4.12 -4.83 2.73
CA ALA A 326 3.43 -5.76 3.62
C ALA A 326 1.93 -5.40 3.69
N TYR A 327 1.06 -6.39 3.71
CA TYR A 327 -0.39 -6.16 3.74
C TYR A 327 -1.13 -7.07 4.74
N ASP A 328 -0.47 -8.08 5.30
CA ASP A 328 -1.07 -8.98 6.29
C ASP A 328 0.02 -9.77 7.05
N VAL A 329 -0.37 -10.47 8.11
CA VAL A 329 0.46 -11.43 8.83
C VAL A 329 -0.27 -12.75 9.02
N ARG A 330 0.46 -13.86 8.91
CA ARG A 330 -0.05 -15.17 9.32
C ARG A 330 0.36 -15.44 10.76
N MET A 331 -0.62 -15.67 11.62
CA MET A 331 -0.42 -16.05 13.02
C MET A 331 -0.42 -17.58 13.19
N GLN A 332 0.38 -18.06 14.14
CA GLN A 332 0.30 -19.41 14.70
C GLN A 332 0.15 -19.27 16.22
N GLY A 333 -1.08 -19.34 16.70
CA GLY A 333 -1.40 -18.96 18.08
C GLY A 333 -1.01 -17.49 18.33
N LYS A 334 -0.17 -17.25 19.33
CA LYS A 334 0.34 -15.89 19.67
C LYS A 334 1.65 -15.52 18.98
N ARG A 335 2.09 -16.29 17.99
CA ARG A 335 3.35 -16.07 17.28
C ARG A 335 3.09 -15.66 15.85
N ILE A 336 3.77 -14.63 15.37
CA ILE A 336 3.84 -14.33 13.93
C ILE A 336 4.60 -15.48 13.25
N ALA A 337 3.97 -16.14 12.29
CA ALA A 337 4.58 -17.18 11.47
C ALA A 337 5.16 -16.62 10.17
N ALA A 338 4.46 -15.67 9.55
CA ALA A 338 4.91 -15.01 8.33
C ALA A 338 4.36 -13.58 8.20
N VAL A 339 5.08 -12.73 7.48
CA VAL A 339 4.55 -11.48 6.90
C VAL A 339 4.21 -11.72 5.45
N TYR A 340 3.04 -11.26 5.00
CA TYR A 340 2.67 -11.27 3.59
C TYR A 340 2.95 -9.92 2.97
N ALA A 341 3.64 -9.90 1.83
CA ALA A 341 3.92 -8.69 1.10
C ALA A 341 3.66 -8.84 -0.40
N GLN A 342 3.36 -7.71 -1.04
CA GLN A 342 3.05 -7.60 -2.45
C GLN A 342 3.99 -6.61 -3.12
N HIS A 343 4.53 -6.96 -4.29
CA HIS A 343 5.26 -6.01 -5.12
C HIS A 343 4.28 -5.02 -5.77
N ILE A 344 4.54 -3.73 -5.59
CA ILE A 344 3.57 -2.65 -5.89
C ILE A 344 3.21 -2.58 -7.37
N GLU A 345 4.17 -2.79 -8.28
CA GLU A 345 3.90 -2.62 -9.72
C GLU A 345 3.45 -3.90 -10.42
N THR A 346 3.83 -5.07 -9.89
CA THR A 346 3.51 -6.37 -10.54
C THR A 346 2.36 -7.09 -9.85
N GLY A 347 2.07 -6.71 -8.59
CA GLY A 347 1.19 -7.41 -7.66
C GLY A 347 1.60 -8.81 -7.28
N GLU A 348 2.83 -9.23 -7.61
CA GLU A 348 3.39 -10.50 -7.12
C GLU A 348 3.31 -10.54 -5.59
N THR A 349 2.80 -11.63 -5.02
CA THR A 349 2.67 -11.80 -3.57
C THR A 349 3.65 -12.85 -3.05
N ARG A 350 4.19 -12.62 -1.85
CA ARG A 350 5.11 -13.56 -1.16
C ARG A 350 4.83 -13.60 0.34
N ALA A 351 5.05 -14.77 0.93
CA ALA A 351 5.10 -14.97 2.37
C ALA A 351 6.55 -15.02 2.84
N PHE A 352 6.88 -14.25 3.87
CA PHE A 352 8.20 -14.17 4.48
C PHE A 352 8.15 -14.78 5.88
N GLU A 353 8.68 -15.99 6.02
CA GLU A 353 8.73 -16.73 7.28
C GLU A 353 10.04 -16.46 8.01
N ALA A 354 9.95 -16.22 9.32
CA ALA A 354 11.10 -16.08 10.21
C ALA A 354 10.74 -16.40 11.66
N PRO A 355 11.74 -16.72 12.51
CA PRO A 355 11.55 -16.79 13.96
C PRO A 355 11.45 -15.40 14.62
N LEU A 356 11.99 -14.35 13.99
CA LEU A 356 12.06 -12.99 14.51
C LEU A 356 11.52 -11.98 13.49
N PHE A 357 10.85 -10.94 13.99
CA PHE A 357 10.29 -9.85 13.19
C PHE A 357 10.61 -8.49 13.82
N VAL A 358 10.91 -7.50 12.97
CA VAL A 358 11.02 -6.09 13.36
C VAL A 358 9.99 -5.29 12.58
N ASP A 359 9.11 -4.62 13.32
CA ASP A 359 8.15 -3.68 12.75
C ASP A 359 8.75 -2.27 12.80
N SER A 360 9.11 -1.76 11.63
CA SER A 360 9.59 -0.41 11.42
C SER A 360 8.80 0.30 10.33
N THR A 361 7.50 -0.01 10.20
CA THR A 361 6.61 0.63 9.22
C THR A 361 6.23 2.07 9.60
N GLY A 362 6.74 2.58 10.72
CA GLY A 362 6.42 3.89 11.27
C GLY A 362 5.14 3.88 12.10
N ASP A 363 4.10 3.24 11.56
CA ASP A 363 2.77 3.19 12.15
C ASP A 363 2.47 1.85 12.86
N GLY A 364 3.41 0.90 12.88
CA GLY A 364 3.29 -0.38 13.59
C GLY A 364 2.25 -1.34 13.01
N TRP A 365 2.16 -1.40 11.67
CA TRP A 365 1.13 -2.17 10.96
C TRP A 365 1.25 -3.68 11.19
N ILE A 366 2.48 -4.21 11.27
CA ILE A 366 2.70 -5.64 11.52
C ILE A 366 2.25 -6.00 12.92
N GLY A 367 2.56 -5.16 13.91
CA GLY A 367 2.06 -5.30 15.28
C GLY A 367 0.54 -5.26 15.35
N PHE A 368 -0.08 -4.28 14.68
CA PHE A 368 -1.53 -4.16 14.59
C PHE A 368 -2.19 -5.41 14.00
N TRP A 369 -1.73 -5.88 12.83
CA TRP A 369 -2.29 -7.08 12.19
C TRP A 369 -2.03 -8.35 13.00
N ALA A 370 -0.95 -8.40 13.79
CA ALA A 370 -0.68 -9.50 14.71
C ALA A 370 -1.58 -9.51 15.96
N GLY A 371 -2.44 -8.50 16.13
CA GLY A 371 -3.31 -8.35 17.29
C GLY A 371 -2.60 -7.82 18.53
N ALA A 372 -1.48 -7.12 18.38
CA ALA A 372 -0.83 -6.45 19.49
C ALA A 372 -1.69 -5.30 20.04
N GLU A 373 -1.56 -5.02 21.33
CA GLU A 373 -2.19 -3.86 21.95
C GLU A 373 -1.56 -2.57 21.38
N PHE A 374 -2.42 -1.58 21.10
CA PHE A 374 -2.01 -0.30 20.54
C PHE A 374 -2.81 0.85 21.15
N ARG A 375 -2.26 2.07 21.07
CA ARG A 375 -2.87 3.29 21.63
C ARG A 375 -2.64 4.49 20.75
N TYR A 376 -3.69 5.18 20.32
CA TYR A 376 -3.51 6.44 19.59
C TYR A 376 -3.22 7.61 20.54
N GLY A 377 -2.29 8.50 20.15
CA GLY A 377 -1.97 9.71 20.91
C GLY A 377 -1.09 9.45 22.13
N ARG A 378 -1.43 10.09 23.25
CA ARG A 378 -0.68 10.05 24.51
C ARG A 378 -1.58 9.54 25.64
N GLU A 379 -1.07 8.60 26.42
CA GLU A 379 -1.68 8.11 27.65
C GLU A 379 -1.62 9.14 28.79
N ALA A 380 -2.44 8.90 29.82
CA ALA A 380 -2.30 9.66 31.05
C ALA A 380 -1.02 9.28 31.80
N GLU A 381 -0.34 10.25 32.40
CA GLU A 381 0.87 10.00 33.20
C GLU A 381 0.65 9.00 34.35
N SER A 382 -0.58 8.94 34.87
CA SER A 382 -0.96 8.06 35.97
C SER A 382 -1.05 6.59 35.57
N GLU A 383 -1.18 6.29 34.28
CA GLU A 383 -1.31 4.92 33.77
C GLU A 383 -0.02 4.11 33.99
N PHE A 384 1.14 4.74 33.73
CA PHE A 384 2.46 4.11 33.91
C PHE A 384 3.32 4.77 34.99
N ARG A 385 2.81 5.80 35.67
CA ARG A 385 3.53 6.60 36.67
C ARG A 385 4.77 7.27 36.08
N GLU A 386 4.60 7.85 34.89
CA GLU A 386 5.65 8.51 34.10
C GLU A 386 5.47 10.04 34.08
N GLY A 387 4.90 10.59 35.16
CA GLY A 387 4.73 12.02 35.33
C GLY A 387 6.08 12.73 35.38
N TRP A 388 6.18 13.87 34.69
CA TRP A 388 7.40 14.66 34.65
C TRP A 388 7.14 16.12 34.97
N ASP A 389 7.41 16.50 36.22
CA ASP A 389 7.12 17.84 36.76
C ASP A 389 7.68 19.00 35.92
N LYS A 390 8.87 18.83 35.33
CA LYS A 390 9.54 19.89 34.57
C LYS A 390 8.76 20.29 33.31
N HIS A 391 8.11 19.33 32.65
CA HIS A 391 7.43 19.54 31.38
C HIS A 391 5.92 19.30 31.44
N GLY A 392 5.42 18.73 32.55
CA GLY A 392 4.01 18.53 32.87
C GLY A 392 3.22 17.96 31.69
N ASP A 393 2.03 18.52 31.47
CA ASP A 393 1.10 18.03 30.44
C ASP A 393 1.65 18.09 28.98
N LEU A 394 2.74 18.83 28.74
CA LEU A 394 3.38 18.89 27.44
C LEU A 394 4.04 17.56 27.08
N TRP A 395 4.58 16.83 28.07
CA TRP A 395 5.30 15.56 27.84
C TRP A 395 4.55 14.38 28.47
N SER A 396 3.97 14.56 29.66
CA SER A 396 3.21 13.54 30.38
C SER A 396 1.83 14.10 30.72
N PRO A 397 0.80 13.93 29.86
CA PRO A 397 -0.48 14.57 30.08
C PRO A 397 -1.25 13.90 31.23
N ARG A 398 -1.92 14.68 32.08
CA ARG A 398 -2.76 14.14 33.16
C ARG A 398 -4.01 13.40 32.67
N LYS A 399 -4.47 13.73 31.46
CA LYS A 399 -5.58 13.06 30.78
C LYS A 399 -5.09 12.58 29.41
N PRO A 400 -5.54 11.41 28.94
CA PRO A 400 -5.15 10.96 27.62
C PRO A 400 -5.66 11.95 26.56
N ASP A 401 -4.88 12.14 25.50
CA ASP A 401 -5.28 12.95 24.35
C ASP A 401 -4.77 12.38 23.03
N ASN A 402 -5.29 12.92 21.93
CA ASN A 402 -4.96 12.47 20.58
C ASN A 402 -3.77 13.24 19.98
N ARG A 403 -2.91 13.88 20.79
CA ARG A 403 -1.74 14.60 20.25
C ARG A 403 -0.70 13.60 19.78
N VAL A 404 -0.13 13.89 18.62
CA VAL A 404 0.99 13.18 18.02
C VAL A 404 2.10 14.19 17.71
N MET A 405 3.31 13.72 17.40
CA MET A 405 4.38 14.60 16.91
C MET A 405 3.87 15.41 15.70
N GLY A 406 4.17 16.71 15.71
CA GLY A 406 3.60 17.68 14.76
C GLY A 406 3.93 17.40 13.29
N THR A 407 3.24 18.10 12.39
CA THR A 407 3.41 17.99 10.94
C THR A 407 4.35 19.07 10.41
N SER A 408 5.24 18.72 9.48
CA SER A 408 5.96 19.69 8.65
C SER A 408 5.28 19.79 7.29
N LEU A 409 4.84 20.99 6.92
CA LEU A 409 4.40 21.31 5.56
C LEU A 409 5.54 22.07 4.89
N LEU A 410 6.18 21.44 3.91
CA LEU A 410 7.20 22.08 3.08
C LEU A 410 6.66 22.13 1.65
N TRP A 411 6.36 23.34 1.17
CA TRP A 411 6.05 23.59 -0.24
C TRP A 411 7.34 24.15 -0.87
N TYR A 412 7.77 23.57 -1.98
CA TYR A 412 8.93 24.03 -2.75
C TYR A 412 8.55 24.34 -4.19
#